data_AF-A0A3N2RLG7-F1
#
_entry.id   AF-A0A3N2RLG7-F1
#
_cell.length_a   1.000
_cell.length_b   1.000
_cell.length_c   1.000
_cell.angle_alpha   90.00
_cell.angle_beta   90.00
_cell.angle_gamma   90.00
#
_symmetry.space_group_name_H-M   'P 1'
#
loop_
_entity.id
_entity.type
_entity.pdbx_description
1 polymer ?
#
loop_
_entity_poly.entity_id
_entity_poly.type
_entity_poly.pdbx_seq_one_letter_code
_entity_poly.pdbx_strand_id
1 'polypeptide(L)'
;MTATLAARIRDSRIASTAALLLSFALPFLWALSTSLVWQLGKRVPGSVSDTAIAFPSGLALIAIVLAAWLIGFAALRRRVRSQRRAAWLANTVAVAAFCVCFTWQFGSADWNPRPDAGLTNLFPLRFALALAAAYLASACAAAYLAPRPPRAGAKTGAPDAQA
;
A
#
# COMPACT_ATOMS: atom_id res chain seq x y z
N MET A 1 -1.03 -25.50 23.03
CA MET A 1 -0.95 -24.01 23.09
C MET A 1 -1.13 -23.44 21.70
N THR A 2 -2.26 -22.78 21.44
CA THR A 2 -2.57 -22.15 20.15
C THR A 2 -1.85 -20.81 20.04
N ALA A 3 -0.70 -20.78 19.35
CA ALA A 3 -0.10 -19.51 18.95
C ALA A 3 -1.14 -18.67 18.19
N THR A 4 -1.35 -17.43 18.61
CA THR A 4 -2.30 -16.51 17.98
C THR A 4 -1.98 -16.36 16.50
N LEU A 5 -3.01 -16.20 15.65
CA LEU A 5 -2.86 -16.08 14.19
C LEU A 5 -1.76 -15.08 13.80
N ALA A 6 -1.68 -13.97 14.53
CA ALA A 6 -0.69 -12.93 14.29
C ALA A 6 0.76 -13.37 14.56
N ALA A 7 1.00 -14.23 15.56
CA ALA A 7 2.32 -14.80 15.81
C ALA A 7 2.73 -15.72 14.64
N ARG A 8 1.81 -16.55 14.15
CA ARG A 8 2.04 -17.43 12.99
C ARG A 8 2.36 -16.64 11.71
N ILE A 9 1.68 -15.51 11.50
CA ILE A 9 1.93 -14.62 10.34
C ILE A 9 3.32 -13.99 10.42
N ARG A 10 3.77 -13.62 11.62
CA ARG A 10 5.11 -13.03 11.84
C ARG A 10 6.23 -14.03 11.59
N ASP A 11 6.03 -15.29 11.99
CA ASP A 11 7.04 -16.34 11.84
C ASP A 11 7.16 -16.83 10.38
N SER A 12 6.08 -16.75 9.61
CA SER A 12 6.08 -17.13 8.19
C SER A 12 6.50 -15.98 7.27
N ARG A 13 7.60 -16.18 6.54
CA ARG A 13 8.10 -15.26 5.51
C ARG A 13 7.06 -14.96 4.43
N ILE A 14 6.28 -15.97 4.03
CA ILE A 14 5.27 -15.83 2.97
C ILE A 14 4.07 -15.05 3.50
N ALA A 15 3.58 -15.41 4.69
CA ALA A 15 2.43 -14.74 5.29
C ALA A 15 2.73 -13.27 5.62
N SER A 16 3.93 -12.98 6.14
CA SER A 16 4.40 -11.61 6.37
C SER A 16 4.49 -10.79 5.08
N THR A 17 4.97 -11.39 3.98
CA THR A 17 5.05 -10.72 2.68
C THR A 17 3.65 -10.44 2.12
N ALA A 18 2.74 -11.42 2.18
CA ALA A 18 1.36 -11.25 1.75
C ALA A 18 0.63 -10.20 2.58
N ALA A 19 0.82 -10.18 3.90
CA ALA A 19 0.26 -9.17 4.78
C ALA A 19 0.76 -7.76 4.44
N LEU A 20 2.04 -7.60 4.13
CA LEU A 20 2.61 -6.32 3.69
C LEU A 20 2.02 -5.86 2.35
N LEU A 21 1.95 -6.75 1.36
CA LEU A 21 1.34 -6.46 0.07
C LEU A 21 -0.13 -6.03 0.25
N LEU A 22 -0.92 -6.81 0.97
CA LEU A 22 -2.34 -6.53 1.21
C LEU A 22 -2.55 -5.24 2.00
N SER A 23 -1.68 -4.93 2.97
CA SER A 23 -1.76 -3.70 3.75
C SER A 23 -1.55 -2.42 2.93
N PHE A 24 -0.90 -2.52 1.77
CA PHE A 24 -0.79 -1.43 0.81
C PHE A 24 -1.90 -1.51 -0.24
N ALA A 25 -2.06 -2.67 -0.87
CA ALA A 25 -2.94 -2.85 -2.03
C ALA A 25 -4.42 -2.63 -1.67
N LEU A 26 -4.92 -3.18 -0.56
CA LEU A 26 -6.33 -3.06 -0.18
C LEU A 26 -6.76 -1.60 0.05
N PRO A 27 -6.11 -0.81 0.91
CA PRO A 27 -6.51 0.58 1.11
C PRO A 27 -6.29 1.44 -0.14
N PHE A 28 -5.22 1.21 -0.91
CA PHE A 28 -4.97 1.93 -2.16
C PHE A 28 -6.08 1.68 -3.19
N LEU A 29 -6.43 0.42 -3.43
CA LEU A 29 -7.46 0.04 -4.39
C LEU A 29 -8.87 0.40 -3.90
N TRP A 30 -9.13 0.29 -2.60
CA TRP A 30 -10.39 0.72 -2.01
C TRP A 30 -10.59 2.22 -2.17
N ALA A 31 -9.57 3.04 -1.90
CA ALA A 31 -9.63 4.48 -2.04
C ALA A 31 -9.82 4.92 -3.50
N LEU A 32 -9.24 4.20 -4.46
CA LEU A 32 -9.42 4.45 -5.89
C LEU A 32 -10.79 3.97 -6.42
N SER A 33 -11.39 2.94 -5.82
CA SER A 33 -12.66 2.35 -6.28
C SER A 33 -13.91 2.94 -5.62
N THR A 34 -13.79 3.60 -4.46
CA THR A 34 -14.96 4.09 -3.73
C THR A 34 -15.54 5.39 -4.29
N SER A 35 -16.88 5.42 -4.34
CA SER A 35 -17.70 6.60 -4.60
C SER A 35 -17.99 7.51 -3.43
N LEU A 36 -17.43 7.20 -2.26
CA LEU A 36 -17.39 8.14 -1.14
C LEU A 36 -16.68 9.44 -1.52
N VAL A 37 -15.69 9.40 -2.42
CA VAL A 37 -15.05 10.60 -2.96
C VAL A 37 -15.87 11.21 -4.11
N TRP A 38 -16.58 10.38 -4.87
CA TRP A 38 -17.51 10.78 -5.93
C TRP A 38 -18.68 11.62 -5.38
N GLN A 39 -19.17 11.33 -4.17
CA GLN A 39 -20.25 12.09 -3.53
C GLN A 39 -19.80 13.46 -2.98
N LEU A 40 -18.53 13.61 -2.54
CA LEU A 40 -17.99 14.92 -2.17
C LEU A 40 -17.84 15.83 -3.40
N GLY A 41 -17.44 15.27 -4.56
CA GLY A 41 -17.23 16.00 -5.81
C GLY A 41 -18.51 16.40 -6.56
N LYS A 42 -19.62 15.66 -6.40
CA LYS A 42 -20.93 15.99 -7.02
C LYS A 42 -21.50 17.36 -6.61
N ARG A 43 -20.95 18.00 -5.58
CA ARG A 43 -21.31 19.36 -5.15
C ARG A 43 -20.46 20.45 -5.80
N VAL A 44 -19.46 20.11 -6.62
CA VAL A 44 -18.59 21.08 -7.30
C VAL A 44 -19.12 21.33 -8.71
N PRO A 45 -19.64 22.54 -9.01
CA PRO A 45 -20.07 22.89 -10.37
C PRO A 45 -18.87 22.82 -11.32
N GLY A 46 -19.04 22.22 -12.49
CA GLY A 46 -17.98 22.12 -13.50
C GLY A 46 -16.98 20.98 -13.30
N SER A 47 -17.28 19.94 -12.53
CA SER A 47 -16.42 18.75 -12.53
C SER A 47 -16.30 18.20 -13.95
N VAL A 48 -15.07 18.00 -14.44
CA VAL A 48 -14.83 17.16 -15.62
C VAL A 48 -15.43 15.77 -15.33
N SER A 49 -15.82 15.01 -16.36
CA SER A 49 -16.06 13.58 -16.22
C SER A 49 -14.80 12.93 -15.65
N ASP A 50 -14.72 12.87 -14.33
CA ASP A 50 -13.60 12.30 -13.61
C ASP A 50 -13.49 10.83 -14.09
N THR A 51 -12.27 10.34 -14.26
CA THR A 51 -11.98 8.96 -14.63
C THR A 51 -12.21 8.06 -13.41
N ALA A 52 -13.45 7.60 -13.20
CA ALA A 52 -13.67 6.44 -12.34
C ALA A 52 -12.99 5.25 -13.00
N ILE A 53 -11.98 4.69 -12.33
CA ILE A 53 -11.40 3.42 -12.78
C ILE A 53 -12.48 2.36 -12.58
N ALA A 54 -13.22 2.06 -13.65
CA ALA A 54 -14.15 0.96 -13.65
C ALA A 54 -13.35 -0.34 -13.41
N PHE A 55 -13.81 -1.17 -12.48
CA PHE A 55 -13.12 -2.41 -12.09
C PHE A 55 -12.66 -3.31 -13.26
N PRO A 56 -13.36 -3.40 -14.42
CA PRO A 56 -12.89 -4.17 -15.57
C PRO A 56 -11.67 -3.53 -16.26
N SER A 57 -11.62 -2.20 -16.41
CA SER A 57 -10.50 -1.50 -17.05
C SER A 57 -9.32 -1.31 -16.10
N GLY A 58 -9.57 -1.29 -14.79
CA GLY A 58 -8.55 -1.18 -13.74
C GLY A 58 -7.78 -2.48 -13.46
N LEU A 59 -8.29 -3.64 -13.88
CA LEU A 59 -7.68 -4.94 -13.56
C LEU A 59 -6.22 -5.06 -14.04
N ALA A 60 -5.92 -4.52 -15.22
CA ALA A 60 -4.55 -4.48 -15.74
C ALA A 60 -3.64 -3.61 -14.87
N LEU A 61 -4.12 -2.43 -14.43
CA LEU A 61 -3.38 -1.55 -13.53
C LEU A 61 -3.16 -2.19 -12.15
N ILE A 62 -4.16 -2.92 -11.64
CA ILE A 62 -4.04 -3.68 -10.39
C ILE A 62 -2.95 -4.74 -10.53
N ALA A 63 -2.97 -5.52 -11.60
CA ALA A 63 -1.98 -6.56 -11.85
C ALA A 63 -0.55 -5.97 -11.92
N ILE A 64 -0.38 -4.83 -12.58
CA ILE A 64 0.90 -4.12 -12.68
C ILE A 64 1.38 -3.64 -11.31
N VAL A 65 0.52 -3.02 -10.50
CA VAL A 65 0.85 -2.57 -9.14
C VAL A 65 1.33 -3.74 -8.29
N LEU A 66 0.61 -4.87 -8.32
CA LEU A 66 0.97 -6.06 -7.56
C LEU A 66 2.29 -6.67 -8.06
N ALA A 67 2.48 -6.78 -9.38
CA ALA A 67 3.70 -7.31 -9.97
C ALA A 67 4.93 -6.43 -9.66
N ALA A 68 4.81 -5.12 -9.83
CA ALA A 68 5.85 -4.14 -9.54
C ALA A 68 6.24 -4.17 -8.05
N TRP A 69 5.25 -4.26 -7.16
CA TRP A 69 5.49 -4.41 -5.73
C TRP A 69 6.25 -5.71 -5.43
N LEU A 70 5.80 -6.85 -5.97
CA LEU A 70 6.41 -8.16 -5.73
C LEU A 70 7.86 -8.21 -6.22
N ILE A 71 8.12 -7.70 -7.42
CA ILE A 71 9.47 -7.63 -8.01
C ILE A 71 10.36 -6.72 -7.16
N GLY A 72 9.89 -5.52 -6.82
CA GLY A 72 10.64 -4.57 -5.99
C GLY A 72 10.96 -5.15 -4.61
N PHE A 73 9.97 -5.73 -3.94
CA PHE A 73 10.14 -6.33 -2.62
C PHE A 73 11.07 -7.55 -2.66
N ALA A 74 10.96 -8.42 -3.66
CA ALA A 74 11.84 -9.58 -3.82
C ALA A 74 13.30 -9.17 -4.05
N ALA A 75 13.54 -8.15 -4.87
CA ALA A 75 14.89 -7.60 -5.10
C ALA A 75 15.49 -6.99 -3.82
N LEU A 76 14.68 -6.28 -3.04
CA LEU A 76 15.12 -5.57 -1.85
C LEU A 76 15.26 -6.45 -0.60
N ARG A 77 14.47 -7.52 -0.49
CA ARG A 77 14.51 -8.47 0.62
C ARG A 77 15.89 -9.07 0.84
N ARG A 78 16.69 -9.24 -0.22
CA ARG A 78 18.06 -9.77 -0.12
C ARG A 78 19.08 -8.71 0.32
N ARG A 79 18.77 -7.43 0.14
CA ARG A 79 19.71 -6.31 0.33
C ARG A 79 19.43 -5.47 1.58
N VAL A 80 18.18 -5.45 2.04
CA VAL A 80 17.73 -4.55 3.11
C VAL A 80 17.34 -5.35 4.35
N ARG A 81 18.05 -5.16 5.47
CA ARG A 81 17.76 -5.81 6.76
C ARG A 81 16.46 -5.33 7.41
N SER A 82 15.96 -4.15 7.05
CA SER A 82 14.75 -3.56 7.62
C SER A 82 13.53 -3.84 6.75
N GLN A 83 12.55 -4.58 7.26
CA GLN A 83 11.25 -4.80 6.60
C GLN A 83 10.54 -3.49 6.25
N ARG A 84 10.65 -2.47 7.11
CA ARG A 84 10.03 -1.16 6.90
C ARG A 84 10.60 -0.45 5.68
N ARG A 85 11.93 -0.46 5.52
CA ARG A 85 12.59 0.14 4.35
C ARG A 85 12.28 -0.64 3.07
N ALA A 86 12.27 -1.97 3.13
CA ALA A 86 11.92 -2.82 1.99
C ALA A 86 10.47 -2.61 1.52
N ALA A 87 9.52 -2.55 2.46
CA ALA A 87 8.11 -2.28 2.15
C ALA A 87 7.92 -0.87 1.56
N TRP A 88 8.58 0.15 2.14
CA TRP A 88 8.48 1.51 1.63
C TRP A 88 8.98 1.63 0.19
N LEU A 89 10.15 1.06 -0.11
CA LEU A 89 10.69 1.06 -1.47
C LEU A 89 9.82 0.23 -2.44
N ALA A 90 9.29 -0.91 -2.02
CA ALA A 90 8.37 -1.69 -2.84
C ALA A 90 7.07 -0.92 -3.16
N ASN A 91 6.52 -0.18 -2.18
CA ASN A 91 5.39 0.71 -2.40
C ASN A 91 5.76 1.81 -3.42
N THR A 92 6.94 2.43 -3.32
CA THR A 92 7.36 3.47 -4.29
C THR A 92 7.46 2.94 -5.71
N VAL A 93 8.00 1.74 -5.89
CA VAL A 93 8.09 1.08 -7.20
C VAL A 93 6.70 0.79 -7.77
N ALA A 94 5.79 0.28 -6.94
CA ALA A 94 4.42 -0.02 -7.34
C ALA A 94 3.65 1.24 -7.78
N VAL A 95 3.84 2.34 -7.07
CA VAL A 95 3.23 3.64 -7.39
C VAL A 95 3.81 4.23 -8.67
N ALA A 96 5.14 4.18 -8.84
CA ALA A 96 5.78 4.64 -10.07
C ALA A 96 5.28 3.87 -11.30
N ALA A 97 5.18 2.54 -11.19
CA ALA A 97 4.63 1.70 -12.25
C ALA A 97 3.16 2.08 -12.57
N PHE A 98 2.34 2.30 -11.54
CA PHE A 98 0.97 2.79 -11.73
C PHE A 98 0.94 4.12 -12.49
N CYS A 99 1.72 5.12 -12.06
CA CYS A 99 1.73 6.44 -12.71
C CYS A 99 2.13 6.35 -14.18
N VAL A 100 3.18 5.58 -14.50
CA VAL A 100 3.64 5.40 -15.89
C VAL A 100 2.56 4.74 -16.73
N CYS A 101 2.00 3.62 -16.28
CA CYS A 101 0.99 2.89 -17.04
C CYS A 101 -0.34 3.64 -17.17
N PHE A 102 -0.76 4.32 -16.10
CA PHE A 102 -1.97 5.15 -16.12
C PHE A 102 -1.78 6.32 -17.09
N THR A 103 -0.64 7.02 -17.05
CA THR A 103 -0.35 8.12 -17.99
C THR A 103 -0.26 7.62 -19.43
N TRP A 104 0.28 6.42 -19.66
CA TRP A 104 0.31 5.80 -20.98
C TRP A 104 -1.10 5.46 -21.50
N GLN A 105 -1.98 4.96 -20.63
CA GLN A 105 -3.32 4.50 -21.00
C GLN A 105 -4.34 5.63 -21.13
N PHE A 106 -4.28 6.63 -20.25
CA PHE A 106 -5.28 7.69 -20.12
C PHE A 106 -4.74 9.09 -20.50
N GLY A 107 -3.42 9.23 -20.65
CA GLY A 107 -2.78 10.50 -21.00
C GLY A 107 -2.50 11.39 -19.79
N SER A 108 -1.74 12.46 -20.04
CA SER A 108 -1.37 13.45 -19.01
C SER A 108 -2.49 14.43 -18.67
N ALA A 109 -3.47 14.62 -19.57
CA ALA A 109 -4.60 15.52 -19.38
C ALA A 109 -5.46 15.13 -18.16
N ASP A 110 -5.60 13.83 -17.92
CA ASP A 110 -6.34 13.28 -16.77
C ASP A 110 -5.67 13.57 -15.42
N TRP A 111 -4.38 13.91 -15.42
CA TRP A 111 -3.64 14.35 -14.24
C TRP A 111 -3.65 15.87 -14.04
N ASN A 112 -4.19 16.64 -14.98
CA ASN A 112 -4.05 18.09 -14.96
C ASN A 112 -4.80 18.69 -13.75
N PRO A 113 -4.10 19.28 -12.76
CA PRO A 113 -4.74 19.86 -11.58
C PRO A 113 -5.47 21.19 -11.88
N ARG A 114 -5.27 21.75 -13.08
CA ARG A 114 -5.90 23.00 -13.54
C ARG A 114 -6.47 22.79 -14.96
N PRO A 115 -7.63 22.13 -15.09
CA PRO A 115 -8.31 22.01 -16.38
C PRO A 115 -8.83 23.38 -16.85
N ASP A 116 -9.46 23.41 -18.04
CA ASP A 116 -9.98 24.64 -18.65
C ASP A 116 -10.92 25.43 -17.72
N ALA A 117 -11.06 26.74 -17.98
CA ALA A 117 -11.79 27.65 -17.11
C ALA A 117 -13.23 27.18 -16.83
N GLY A 118 -13.57 27.08 -15.54
CA GLY A 118 -14.86 26.55 -15.09
C GLY A 118 -14.87 25.05 -14.85
N LEU A 119 -13.76 24.33 -15.10
CA LEU A 119 -13.62 22.92 -14.79
C LEU A 119 -12.78 22.67 -13.54
N THR A 120 -13.05 21.58 -12.81
CA THR A 120 -12.21 21.11 -11.68
C THR A 120 -11.89 19.63 -11.85
N ASN A 121 -10.61 19.26 -11.74
CA ASN A 121 -10.15 17.87 -11.74
C ASN A 121 -9.71 17.48 -10.33
N LEU A 122 -10.41 16.52 -9.73
CA LEU A 122 -10.12 16.07 -8.36
C LEU A 122 -9.18 14.87 -8.34
N PHE A 123 -8.98 14.18 -9.47
CA PHE A 123 -8.20 12.94 -9.53
C PHE A 123 -6.80 13.04 -8.90
N PRO A 124 -5.97 14.09 -9.14
CA PRO A 124 -4.65 14.19 -8.51
C PRO A 124 -4.69 14.26 -6.98
N LEU A 125 -5.68 14.98 -6.43
CA LEU A 125 -5.88 15.10 -4.99
C LEU A 125 -6.32 13.76 -4.38
N ARG A 126 -7.21 13.04 -5.06
CA ARG A 126 -7.69 11.72 -4.64
C ARG A 126 -6.57 10.69 -4.66
N PHE A 127 -5.78 10.71 -5.72
CA PHE A 127 -4.60 9.86 -5.85
C PHE A 127 -3.61 10.12 -4.71
N ALA A 128 -3.32 11.38 -4.40
CA ALA A 128 -2.46 11.75 -3.27
C ALA A 128 -3.01 11.25 -1.92
N LEU A 129 -4.32 11.36 -1.68
CA LEU A 129 -4.98 10.84 -0.47
C LEU A 129 -4.90 9.31 -0.39
N ALA A 130 -5.19 8.61 -1.50
CA ALA A 130 -5.12 7.15 -1.59
C ALA A 130 -3.70 6.63 -1.30
N LEU A 131 -2.69 7.33 -1.83
CA LEU A 131 -1.29 7.06 -1.51
C LEU A 131 -1.02 7.25 -0.02
N ALA A 132 -1.39 8.39 0.57
CA ALA A 132 -1.13 8.67 1.98
C ALA A 132 -1.72 7.58 2.89
N ALA A 133 -2.98 7.19 2.65
CA ALA A 133 -3.65 6.13 3.40
C ALA A 133 -2.95 4.76 3.25
N ALA A 134 -2.57 4.39 2.02
CA ALA A 134 -1.92 3.12 1.75
C ALA A 134 -0.50 3.05 2.35
N TYR A 135 0.26 4.13 2.28
CA TYR A 135 1.58 4.21 2.92
C TYR A 135 1.48 4.15 4.44
N LEU A 136 0.48 4.80 5.04
CA LEU A 136 0.26 4.75 6.48
C LEU A 136 -0.08 3.32 6.93
N ALA A 137 -1.03 2.67 6.26
CA ALA A 137 -1.44 1.29 6.56
C ALA A 137 -0.27 0.32 6.41
N SER A 138 0.51 0.45 5.33
CA SER A 138 1.70 -0.35 5.08
C SER A 138 2.80 -0.10 6.13
N ALA A 139 3.00 1.15 6.57
CA ALA A 139 3.95 1.48 7.62
C ALA A 139 3.56 0.86 8.97
N CYS A 140 2.27 0.90 9.32
CA CYS A 140 1.73 0.25 10.51
C CYS A 140 1.91 -1.27 10.46
N ALA A 141 1.60 -1.90 9.32
CA ALA A 141 1.79 -3.33 9.12
C ALA A 141 3.28 -3.72 9.22
N ALA A 142 4.17 -2.95 8.60
CA ALA A 142 5.60 -3.17 8.68
C ALA A 142 6.15 -3.00 10.11
N ALA A 143 5.66 -2.01 10.86
CA ALA A 143 6.02 -1.84 12.27
C ALA A 143 5.50 -2.99 13.13
N TYR A 144 4.29 -3.47 12.87
CA TYR A 144 3.71 -4.62 13.56
C TYR A 144 4.45 -5.92 13.27
N LEU A 145 4.89 -6.15 12.02
CA LEU A 145 5.57 -7.37 11.60
C LEU A 145 7.06 -7.37 11.94
N ALA A 146 7.68 -6.20 12.12
CA ALA A 146 9.09 -6.10 12.50
C ALA A 146 9.41 -6.96 13.74
N PRO A 147 10.57 -7.65 13.77
CA PRO A 147 11.00 -8.42 14.93
C PRO A 147 11.00 -7.54 16.18
N ARG A 148 10.25 -7.92 17.23
CA ARG A 148 10.36 -7.21 18.50
C ARG A 148 11.74 -7.51 19.09
N PRO A 149 12.46 -6.52 19.61
CA PRO A 149 13.62 -6.81 20.43
C PRO A 149 13.18 -7.73 21.58
N PRO A 150 13.99 -8.72 21.97
CA PRO A 150 13.68 -9.53 23.14
C PRO A 150 13.41 -8.57 24.30
N ARG A 151 12.29 -8.79 25.01
CA ARG A 151 12.01 -8.05 26.25
C ARG A 151 13.22 -8.25 27.16
N ALA A 152 14.04 -7.20 27.30
CA ALA A 152 15.04 -7.12 28.37
C ALA A 152 14.25 -7.20 29.68
N GLY A 153 14.21 -8.39 30.28
CA GLY A 153 13.34 -8.66 31.43
C GLY A 153 12.95 -10.11 31.63
N ALA A 154 13.08 -11.00 30.63
CA ALA A 154 13.11 -12.42 30.91
C ALA A 154 14.51 -12.75 31.47
N LYS A 155 14.73 -12.42 32.75
CA LYS A 155 15.80 -13.03 33.53
C LYS A 155 15.68 -14.53 33.29
N THR A 156 16.75 -15.09 32.76
CA THR A 156 17.12 -16.49 32.90
C THR A 156 17.03 -16.84 34.39
N GLY A 157 15.86 -17.28 34.84
CA GLY A 157 15.75 -18.18 35.97
C GLY A 157 16.18 -19.54 35.45
N ALA A 158 17.49 -19.76 35.42
CA ALA A 158 18.02 -21.11 35.28
C ALA A 158 17.47 -21.95 36.44
N PRO A 159 17.15 -23.23 36.20
CA PRO A 159 16.72 -24.13 37.25
C PRO A 159 17.96 -24.55 38.05
N ASP A 160 18.10 -24.07 39.27
CA ASP A 160 19.00 -24.71 40.23
C ASP A 160 18.31 -25.99 40.70
N ALA A 161 18.55 -27.05 39.94
CA ALA A 161 18.40 -28.41 40.41
C ALA A 161 19.69 -28.81 41.15
N GLN A 162 19.50 -29.24 42.41
CA GLN A 162 20.32 -30.21 43.16
C GLN A 162 21.67 -29.75 43.74
N ALA A 163 21.67 -29.58 45.08
CA ALA A 163 22.45 -30.41 45.99
C ALA A 163 21.71 -30.50 47.34
#